data_AF-A0A1B0GQC3-F1
#
_entry.id   AF-A0A1B0GQC3-F1
#
_cell.length_a   1.000
_cell.length_b   1.000
_cell.length_c   1.000
_cell.angle_alpha   90.00
_cell.angle_beta   90.00
_cell.angle_gamma   90.00
#
_symmetry.space_group_name_H-M   'P 1'
#
loop_
_entity.id
_entity.type
_entity.pdbx_description
1 polymer ?
#
loop_
_entity_poly.entity_id
_entity_poly.type
_entity_poly.pdbx_seq_one_letter_code
_entity_poly.pdbx_strand_id
1 'polypeptide(L)'
;MKLFAVPKVNFEVYAPGFLSRFFESHAVMIQGNAGLKPKEGEVTSQPWQWPINYRGQFFSGSAYRIYLLGNPIIWWSNLVFIAIFLVLFIISAIRHERGYEDFTNPDSESKWRSLRAGAWLFGGWLLHYLPFWAMGRVLYFHHYFPALIFNSMLTAKNCGLYGEEEERSFLEENGQTPNAPVAVYCATENFLPKRKFVGVNKGNYSL
;
A
#
# COMPACT_ATOMS: atom_id res chain seq x y z
N MET A 1 -21.46 -70.46 -17.99
CA MET A 1 -21.31 -69.00 -18.11
C MET A 1 -19.88 -68.65 -17.70
N LYS A 2 -18.97 -68.40 -18.65
CA LYS A 2 -17.58 -68.04 -18.34
C LYS A 2 -17.55 -66.55 -17.96
N LEU A 3 -17.22 -66.25 -16.70
CA LEU A 3 -16.93 -64.87 -16.26
C LEU A 3 -15.62 -64.44 -16.93
N PHE A 4 -15.70 -63.49 -17.87
CA PHE A 4 -14.52 -62.85 -18.43
C PHE A 4 -13.85 -62.02 -17.33
N ALA A 5 -12.62 -62.41 -16.95
CA ALA A 5 -11.82 -61.63 -16.02
C ALA A 5 -11.42 -60.31 -16.69
N VAL A 6 -11.78 -59.19 -16.07
CA VAL A 6 -11.37 -57.85 -16.53
C VAL A 6 -9.86 -57.73 -16.34
N PRO A 7 -9.09 -57.29 -17.37
CA PRO A 7 -7.65 -57.13 -17.23
C PRO A 7 -7.34 -56.14 -16.10
N LYS A 8 -6.39 -56.52 -15.22
CA LYS A 8 -5.87 -55.64 -14.17
C LYS A 8 -5.11 -54.49 -14.82
N VAL A 9 -5.79 -53.39 -15.07
CA VAL A 9 -5.17 -52.13 -15.52
C VAL A 9 -4.46 -51.47 -14.34
N ASN A 10 -3.18 -51.14 -14.53
CA ASN A 10 -2.44 -50.36 -13.54
C ASN A 10 -2.87 -48.88 -13.65
N PHE A 11 -3.47 -48.36 -12.59
CA PHE A 11 -3.92 -46.96 -12.50
C PHE A 11 -2.78 -45.94 -12.59
N GLU A 12 -1.52 -46.35 -12.34
CA GLU A 12 -0.34 -45.48 -12.50
C GLU A 12 -0.11 -45.05 -13.95
N VAL A 13 -0.51 -45.87 -14.94
CA VAL A 13 -0.35 -45.54 -16.37
C VAL A 13 -1.27 -44.39 -16.79
N TYR A 14 -2.40 -44.21 -16.08
CA TYR A 14 -3.36 -43.14 -16.32
C TYR A 14 -3.14 -41.93 -15.41
N ALA A 15 -2.14 -41.97 -14.52
CA ALA A 15 -1.86 -40.84 -13.63
C ALA A 15 -1.30 -39.66 -14.45
N PRO A 16 -1.98 -38.50 -14.48
CA PRO A 16 -1.47 -37.35 -15.20
C PRO A 16 -0.16 -36.87 -14.56
N GLY A 17 0.80 -36.50 -15.41
CA GLY A 17 2.06 -35.91 -14.97
C GLY A 17 1.87 -34.58 -14.24
N PHE A 18 2.92 -34.13 -13.54
CA PHE A 18 2.87 -32.92 -12.70
C PHE A 18 2.34 -31.69 -13.45
N LEU A 19 2.89 -31.38 -14.64
CA LEU A 19 2.48 -30.20 -15.41
C LEU A 19 1.00 -30.25 -15.83
N SER A 20 0.49 -31.43 -16.18
CA SER A 20 -0.93 -31.61 -16.51
C SER A 20 -1.80 -31.27 -15.30
N ARG A 21 -1.47 -31.82 -14.13
CA ARG A 21 -2.20 -31.52 -12.87
C ARG A 21 -2.07 -30.06 -12.46
N PHE A 22 -0.92 -29.44 -12.71
CA PHE A 22 -0.69 -28.03 -12.44
C PHE A 22 -1.62 -27.14 -13.26
N PHE A 23 -1.68 -27.34 -14.58
CA PHE A 23 -2.55 -26.57 -15.46
C PHE A 23 -4.03 -26.86 -15.22
N GLU A 24 -4.39 -28.13 -15.02
CA GLU A 24 -5.76 -28.53 -14.67
C GLU A 24 -6.22 -27.86 -13.38
N SER A 25 -5.38 -27.87 -12.34
CA SER A 25 -5.67 -27.20 -11.07
C SER A 25 -5.89 -25.69 -11.25
N HIS A 26 -5.01 -25.00 -11.98
CA HIS A 26 -5.17 -23.57 -12.25
C HIS A 26 -6.42 -23.25 -13.07
N ALA A 27 -6.74 -24.09 -14.07
CA ALA A 27 -7.96 -23.94 -14.86
C ALA A 27 -9.21 -24.05 -13.97
N VAL A 28 -9.26 -25.05 -13.09
CA VAL A 28 -10.37 -25.25 -12.14
C VAL A 28 -10.42 -24.11 -11.11
N MET A 29 -9.28 -23.64 -10.61
CA MET A 29 -9.22 -22.50 -9.69
C MET A 29 -9.77 -21.22 -10.34
N ILE A 30 -9.39 -20.93 -11.59
CA ILE A 30 -9.86 -19.75 -12.32
C ILE A 30 -11.37 -19.87 -12.59
N GLN A 31 -11.83 -21.02 -13.06
CA GLN A 31 -13.25 -21.27 -13.34
C GLN A 31 -14.09 -21.18 -12.05
N GLY A 32 -13.62 -21.80 -10.97
CA GLY A 32 -14.26 -21.73 -9.66
C GLY A 32 -14.31 -20.30 -9.13
N ASN A 33 -13.23 -19.52 -9.28
CA ASN A 33 -13.17 -18.13 -8.86
C ASN A 33 -14.17 -17.23 -9.61
N ALA A 34 -14.27 -17.41 -10.94
CA ALA A 34 -15.23 -16.69 -11.77
C ALA A 34 -16.69 -17.07 -11.48
N GLY A 35 -16.91 -18.30 -10.98
CA GLY A 35 -18.22 -18.82 -10.60
C GLY A 35 -18.77 -18.30 -9.26
N LEU A 36 -17.95 -17.64 -8.44
CA LEU A 36 -18.37 -17.08 -7.13
C LEU A 36 -19.18 -15.79 -7.32
N LYS A 37 -20.40 -15.94 -7.85
CA LYS A 37 -21.36 -14.85 -7.98
C LYS A 37 -22.11 -14.62 -6.66
N PRO A 38 -22.50 -13.38 -6.35
CA PRO A 38 -23.30 -13.08 -5.16
C PRO A 38 -24.59 -13.90 -5.16
N LYS A 39 -24.89 -14.55 -4.04
CA LYS A 39 -26.22 -15.14 -3.84
C LYS A 39 -27.23 -14.04 -3.56
N GLU A 40 -28.48 -14.25 -3.96
CA GLU A 40 -29.57 -13.34 -3.65
C GLU A 40 -29.66 -13.13 -2.13
N GLY A 41 -29.59 -11.87 -1.69
CA GLY A 41 -29.65 -11.49 -0.27
C GLY A 41 -28.30 -11.42 0.47
N GLU A 42 -27.17 -11.77 -0.16
CA GLU A 42 -25.85 -11.63 0.44
C GLU A 42 -25.35 -10.18 0.34
N VAL A 43 -24.97 -9.59 1.48
CA VAL A 43 -24.43 -8.23 1.53
C VAL A 43 -22.99 -8.24 1.03
N THR A 44 -22.80 -7.84 -0.22
CA THR A 44 -21.48 -7.66 -0.83
C THR A 44 -21.11 -6.17 -0.90
N SER A 45 -19.82 -5.87 -0.90
CA SER A 45 -19.33 -4.49 -1.01
C SER A 45 -18.84 -4.19 -2.42
N GLN A 46 -19.00 -2.95 -2.87
CA GLN A 46 -18.59 -2.49 -4.19
C GLN A 46 -17.25 -1.72 -4.13
N PRO A 47 -16.41 -1.78 -5.18
CA PRO A 47 -15.09 -1.13 -5.18
C PRO A 47 -15.10 0.36 -4.82
N TRP A 48 -16.12 1.11 -5.24
CA TRP A 48 -16.26 2.54 -4.94
C TRP A 48 -16.56 2.81 -3.46
N GLN A 49 -17.07 1.84 -2.70
CA GLN A 49 -17.43 2.00 -1.29
C GLN A 49 -16.22 1.97 -0.37
N TRP A 50 -15.12 1.34 -0.79
CA TRP A 50 -13.98 1.07 0.07
C TRP A 50 -13.16 2.32 0.41
N PRO A 51 -12.79 3.17 -0.56
CA PRO A 51 -11.97 4.34 -0.27
C PRO A 51 -12.68 5.37 0.61
N ILE A 52 -14.00 5.52 0.44
CA ILE A 52 -14.83 6.41 1.26
C ILE A 52 -15.23 5.79 2.61
N ASN A 53 -14.91 4.51 2.84
CA ASN A 53 -15.28 3.75 4.03
C ASN A 53 -16.81 3.76 4.27
N TYR A 54 -17.61 3.58 3.20
CA TYR A 54 -19.07 3.71 3.24
C TYR A 54 -19.73 2.63 4.10
N ARG A 55 -19.21 1.40 4.04
CA ARG A 55 -19.75 0.26 4.78
C ARG A 55 -18.64 -0.74 5.08
N GLY A 56 -18.54 -1.15 6.33
CA GLY A 56 -17.68 -2.23 6.79
C GLY A 56 -18.29 -3.63 6.58
N GLN A 57 -17.56 -4.66 7.00
CA GLN A 57 -17.93 -6.07 6.82
C GLN A 57 -18.17 -6.76 8.17
N PHE A 58 -19.19 -7.61 8.25
CA PHE A 58 -19.38 -8.50 9.40
C PHE A 58 -18.49 -9.74 9.28
N PHE A 59 -17.73 -10.05 10.32
CA PHE A 59 -16.88 -11.26 10.35
C PHE A 59 -17.61 -12.47 10.95
N SER A 60 -18.26 -12.31 12.10
CA SER A 60 -19.13 -13.33 12.73
C SER A 60 -19.77 -12.76 14.02
N GLY A 61 -20.84 -13.40 14.50
CA GLY A 61 -21.38 -13.17 15.84
C GLY A 61 -22.89 -13.36 15.98
N SER A 62 -23.34 -14.34 16.77
CA SER A 62 -24.74 -14.44 17.21
C SER A 62 -25.02 -13.44 18.33
N ALA A 63 -24.24 -13.49 19.41
CA ALA A 63 -24.35 -12.58 20.56
C ALA A 63 -23.40 -11.37 20.49
N TYR A 64 -22.12 -11.58 20.16
CA TYR A 64 -21.12 -10.53 19.99
C TYR A 64 -20.69 -10.46 18.54
N ARG A 65 -20.98 -9.34 17.86
CA ARG A 65 -20.70 -9.15 16.43
C ARG A 65 -19.39 -8.40 16.25
N ILE A 66 -18.45 -9.01 15.53
CA ILE A 66 -17.21 -8.35 15.11
C ILE A 66 -17.45 -7.66 13.77
N TYR A 67 -17.31 -6.33 13.76
CA TYR A 67 -17.47 -5.50 12.57
C TYR A 67 -16.12 -4.93 12.14
N LEU A 68 -15.70 -5.28 10.92
CA LEU A 68 -14.51 -4.74 10.30
C LEU A 68 -14.85 -3.39 9.67
N LEU A 69 -14.36 -2.31 10.28
CA LEU A 69 -14.52 -0.94 9.81
C LEU A 69 -13.16 -0.25 9.76
N GLY A 70 -12.90 0.51 8.70
CA GLY A 70 -11.69 1.33 8.61
C GLY A 70 -11.77 2.54 9.55
N ASN A 71 -10.63 3.05 10.01
CA ASN A 71 -10.59 4.32 10.72
C ASN A 71 -10.87 5.47 9.74
N PRO A 72 -11.98 6.23 9.88
CA PRO A 72 -12.36 7.26 8.91
C PRO A 72 -11.31 8.35 8.74
N ILE A 73 -10.59 8.70 9.82
CA ILE A 73 -9.54 9.73 9.77
C ILE A 73 -8.44 9.29 8.82
N ILE A 74 -7.98 8.04 8.93
CA ILE A 74 -6.91 7.51 8.09
C ILE A 74 -7.38 7.37 6.63
N TRP A 75 -8.58 6.82 6.42
CA TRP A 75 -9.13 6.62 5.08
C TRP A 75 -9.31 7.94 4.33
N TRP A 76 -9.90 8.95 4.96
CA TRP A 76 -10.16 10.23 4.32
C TRP A 76 -8.87 11.05 4.15
N SER A 77 -7.95 11.00 5.12
CA SER A 77 -6.63 11.62 4.95
C SER A 77 -5.91 11.05 3.74
N ASN A 78 -5.86 9.73 3.63
CA ASN A 78 -5.26 9.04 2.47
C ASN A 78 -5.91 9.45 1.13
N LEU A 79 -7.23 9.61 1.08
CA LEU A 79 -7.92 10.12 -0.11
C LEU A 79 -7.49 11.55 -0.47
N VAL A 80 -7.40 12.44 0.52
CA VAL A 80 -6.94 13.81 0.32
C VAL A 80 -5.50 13.83 -0.21
N PHE A 81 -4.61 13.01 0.35
CA PHE A 81 -3.22 12.94 -0.09
C PHE A 81 -3.04 12.36 -1.49
N ILE A 82 -3.91 11.44 -1.94
CA ILE A 82 -3.96 11.05 -3.36
C ILE A 82 -4.31 12.26 -4.24
N ALA A 83 -5.33 13.03 -3.87
CA ALA A 83 -5.75 14.19 -4.66
C ALA A 83 -4.64 15.24 -4.75
N ILE A 84 -4.01 15.55 -3.62
CA ILE A 84 -2.85 16.46 -3.54
C ILE A 84 -1.72 15.95 -4.44
N PHE A 85 -1.37 14.67 -4.33
CA PHE A 85 -0.32 14.07 -5.17
C PHE A 85 -0.62 14.20 -6.66
N LEU A 86 -1.84 13.92 -7.10
CA LEU A 86 -2.22 14.04 -8.51
C LEU A 86 -2.09 15.47 -9.01
N VAL A 87 -2.53 16.46 -8.22
CA VAL A 87 -2.39 17.88 -8.58
C VAL A 87 -0.92 18.26 -8.71
N LEU A 88 -0.08 17.91 -7.72
CA LEU A 88 1.36 18.17 -7.77
C LEU A 88 2.03 17.48 -8.96
N PHE A 89 1.71 16.21 -9.19
CA PHE A 89 2.27 15.43 -10.29
C PHE A 89 1.92 16.06 -11.65
N ILE A 90 0.67 16.48 -11.85
CA ILE A 90 0.24 17.14 -13.10
C ILE A 90 0.96 18.48 -13.29
N ILE A 91 1.03 19.32 -12.24
CA ILE A 91 1.74 20.61 -12.31
C ILE A 91 3.21 20.39 -12.65
N SER A 92 3.87 19.44 -11.96
CA SER A 92 5.28 19.12 -12.21
C SER A 92 5.50 18.54 -13.61
N ALA A 93 4.62 17.69 -14.11
CA ALA A 93 4.69 17.17 -15.47
C ALA A 93 4.56 18.28 -16.51
N ILE A 94 3.62 19.21 -16.33
CA ILE A 94 3.46 20.37 -17.23
C ILE A 94 4.70 21.28 -17.19
N ARG A 95 5.28 21.51 -16.00
CA ARG A 95 6.49 22.33 -15.85
C ARG A 95 7.69 21.70 -16.56
N HIS A 96 7.83 20.37 -16.45
CA HIS A 96 8.86 19.59 -17.14
C HIS A 96 8.72 19.72 -18.66
N GLU A 97 7.51 19.52 -19.22
CA GLU A 97 7.26 19.68 -20.66
C GLU A 97 7.49 21.12 -21.17
N ARG A 98 7.31 22.13 -20.31
CA ARG A 98 7.56 23.54 -20.65
C ARG A 98 9.02 23.96 -20.50
N GLY A 99 9.91 23.06 -20.07
CA GLY A 99 11.32 23.36 -19.86
C GLY A 99 11.59 24.33 -18.71
N TYR A 100 10.66 24.47 -17.76
CA TYR A 100 10.87 25.21 -16.50
C TYR A 100 11.65 24.36 -15.50
N GLU A 101 12.77 23.82 -15.94
CA GLU A 101 13.66 23.01 -15.12
C GLU A 101 14.83 23.86 -14.65
N ASP A 102 14.83 24.20 -13.36
CA ASP A 102 16.02 24.68 -12.66
C ASP A 102 16.95 23.49 -12.42
N PHE A 103 17.49 22.90 -13.50
CA PHE A 103 18.48 21.81 -13.45
C PHE A 103 19.76 22.21 -12.70
N THR A 104 19.96 23.50 -12.45
CA THR A 104 21.08 24.05 -11.69
C THR A 104 20.88 23.98 -10.18
N ASN A 105 19.66 23.72 -9.68
CA ASN A 105 19.40 23.62 -8.25
C ASN A 105 19.35 22.15 -7.82
N PRO A 106 20.25 21.66 -6.94
CA PRO A 106 20.25 20.26 -6.47
C PRO A 106 18.91 19.81 -5.85
N ASP A 107 18.05 20.75 -5.47
CA ASP A 107 16.70 20.46 -4.99
C ASP A 107 15.74 19.95 -6.07
N SER A 108 15.92 20.32 -7.34
CA SER A 108 15.02 19.93 -8.43
C SER A 108 15.09 18.43 -8.69
N GLU A 109 16.30 17.86 -8.73
CA GLU A 109 16.54 16.42 -8.84
C GLU A 109 15.95 15.63 -7.66
N SER A 110 16.09 16.15 -6.43
CA SER A 110 15.52 15.50 -5.24
C SER A 110 13.98 15.46 -5.30
N LYS A 111 13.35 16.57 -5.73
CA LYS A 111 11.90 16.65 -5.93
C LYS A 111 11.44 15.69 -7.03
N TRP A 112 12.14 15.64 -8.16
CA TRP A 112 11.78 14.75 -9.26
C TRP A 112 11.90 13.26 -8.89
N ARG A 113 12.99 12.89 -8.19
CA ARG A 113 13.15 11.53 -7.64
C ARG A 113 12.02 11.17 -6.69
N SER A 114 11.60 12.12 -5.86
CA SER A 114 10.49 11.92 -4.92
C SER A 114 9.14 11.79 -5.63
N LEU A 115 8.87 12.57 -6.67
CA LEU A 115 7.67 12.46 -7.50
C LEU A 115 7.62 11.11 -8.23
N ARG A 116 8.74 10.61 -8.77
CA ARG A 116 8.81 9.24 -9.33
C ARG A 116 8.49 8.18 -8.30
N ALA A 117 9.03 8.29 -7.09
CA ALA A 117 8.72 7.35 -6.02
C ALA A 117 7.22 7.38 -5.66
N GLY A 118 6.63 8.56 -5.56
CA GLY A 118 5.17 8.72 -5.39
C GLY A 118 4.38 8.11 -6.55
N ALA A 119 4.85 8.26 -7.79
CA ALA A 119 4.19 7.69 -8.97
C ALA A 119 4.20 6.16 -8.95
N TRP A 120 5.29 5.53 -8.50
CA TRP A 120 5.34 4.07 -8.29
C TRP A 120 4.37 3.61 -7.21
N LEU A 121 4.25 4.34 -6.10
CA LEU A 121 3.30 4.04 -5.04
C LEU A 121 1.84 4.19 -5.52
N PHE A 122 1.55 5.25 -6.27
CA PHE A 122 0.25 5.46 -6.89
C PHE A 122 -0.08 4.37 -7.92
N GLY A 123 0.90 3.96 -8.73
CA GLY A 123 0.78 2.82 -9.64
C GLY A 123 0.50 1.51 -8.89
N GLY A 124 1.16 1.29 -7.75
CA GLY A 124 0.87 0.17 -6.85
C GLY A 124 -0.55 0.20 -6.30
N TRP A 125 -1.05 1.37 -5.91
CA TRP A 125 -2.45 1.56 -5.51
C TRP A 125 -3.41 1.24 -6.65
N LEU A 126 -3.17 1.75 -7.86
CA LEU A 126 -3.98 1.44 -9.05
C LEU A 126 -3.98 -0.04 -9.38
N LEU A 127 -2.82 -0.70 -9.37
CA LEU A 127 -2.71 -2.12 -9.69
C LEU A 127 -3.51 -3.00 -8.72
N HIS A 128 -3.58 -2.60 -7.45
CA HIS A 128 -4.36 -3.31 -6.43
C HIS A 128 -5.81 -2.84 -6.33
N TYR A 129 -6.20 -1.74 -6.96
CA TYR A 129 -7.57 -1.20 -6.88
C TYR A 129 -8.37 -1.42 -8.17
N LEU A 130 -7.74 -1.16 -9.32
CA LEU A 130 -8.37 -1.16 -10.64
C LEU A 130 -8.92 -2.54 -11.06
N PRO A 131 -8.24 -3.69 -10.83
CA PRO A 131 -8.76 -4.99 -11.25
C PRO A 131 -10.12 -5.31 -10.65
N PHE A 132 -10.41 -4.83 -9.44
CA PHE A 132 -11.67 -5.09 -8.76
C PHE A 132 -12.87 -4.42 -9.43
N TRP A 133 -12.67 -3.38 -10.23
CA TRP A 133 -13.74 -2.76 -11.01
C TRP A 133 -14.21 -3.64 -12.18
N ALA A 134 -13.32 -4.48 -12.71
CA ALA A 134 -13.62 -5.40 -13.81
C ALA A 134 -14.11 -6.78 -13.31
N MET A 135 -14.03 -7.06 -12.00
CA MET A 135 -14.41 -8.35 -11.44
C MET A 135 -15.91 -8.42 -11.15
N GLY A 136 -16.62 -9.29 -11.86
CA GLY A 136 -18.06 -9.59 -11.64
C GLY A 136 -18.36 -10.66 -10.57
N ARG A 137 -17.47 -10.85 -9.60
CA ARG A 137 -17.60 -11.84 -8.51
C ARG A 137 -17.92 -11.18 -7.18
N VAL A 138 -18.15 -11.97 -6.14
CA VAL A 138 -18.31 -11.47 -4.76
C VAL A 138 -17.05 -10.73 -4.31
N LEU A 139 -17.24 -9.49 -3.84
CA LEU A 139 -16.19 -8.63 -3.31
C LEU A 139 -16.54 -8.12 -1.90
N TYR A 140 -15.50 -7.92 -1.11
CA TYR A 140 -15.59 -7.57 0.31
C TYR A 140 -14.61 -6.46 0.69
N PHE A 141 -14.91 -5.74 1.77
CA PHE A 141 -14.14 -4.58 2.23
C PHE A 141 -12.64 -4.85 2.40
N HIS A 142 -12.26 -6.05 2.87
CA HIS A 142 -10.87 -6.43 3.08
C HIS A 142 -10.04 -6.53 1.78
N HIS A 143 -10.66 -6.66 0.61
CA HIS A 143 -9.95 -6.68 -0.67
C HIS A 143 -9.23 -5.34 -0.95
N TYR A 144 -9.67 -4.26 -0.30
CA TYR A 144 -9.03 -2.94 -0.43
C TYR A 144 -7.74 -2.79 0.39
N PHE A 145 -7.47 -3.67 1.36
CA PHE A 145 -6.33 -3.49 2.28
C PHE A 145 -4.95 -3.46 1.59
N PRO A 146 -4.65 -4.29 0.58
CA PRO A 146 -3.41 -4.15 -0.17
C PRO A 146 -3.26 -2.77 -0.82
N ALA A 147 -4.32 -2.27 -1.47
CA ALA A 147 -4.32 -0.93 -2.06
C ALA A 147 -4.15 0.16 -0.98
N LEU A 148 -4.83 0.01 0.16
CA LEU A 148 -4.72 0.95 1.28
C LEU A 148 -3.26 1.08 1.77
N ILE A 149 -2.49 0.00 1.82
CA ILE A 149 -1.07 0.05 2.24
C ILE A 149 -0.27 0.96 1.30
N PHE A 150 -0.43 0.82 -0.02
CA PHE A 150 0.20 1.71 -1.00
C PHE A 150 -0.23 3.17 -0.82
N ASN A 151 -1.51 3.40 -0.54
CA ASN A 151 -2.03 4.75 -0.29
C ASN A 151 -1.45 5.37 0.99
N SER A 152 -1.36 4.60 2.08
CA SER A 152 -0.75 5.07 3.33
C SER A 152 0.74 5.38 3.16
N MET A 153 1.47 4.57 2.38
CA MET A 153 2.88 4.86 2.05
C MET A 153 3.02 6.13 1.21
N LEU A 154 2.12 6.35 0.24
CA LEU A 154 2.09 7.58 -0.56
C LEU A 154 1.83 8.81 0.34
N THR A 155 0.88 8.69 1.26
CA THR A 155 0.56 9.73 2.24
C THR A 155 1.75 10.06 3.13
N ALA A 156 2.43 9.04 3.66
CA ALA A 156 3.64 9.24 4.46
C ALA A 156 4.75 9.95 3.65
N LYS A 157 4.92 9.58 2.38
CA LYS A 157 5.92 10.22 1.49
C LYS A 157 5.58 11.68 1.23
N ASN A 158 4.33 12.00 0.92
CA ASN A 158 3.89 13.37 0.68
C ASN A 158 4.04 14.23 1.94
N CYS A 159 3.65 13.71 3.10
CA CYS A 159 3.82 14.40 4.38
C CYS A 159 5.30 14.70 4.67
N GLY A 160 6.20 13.75 4.41
CA GLY A 160 7.65 13.98 4.54
C GLY A 160 8.16 15.10 3.63
N LEU A 161 7.69 15.19 2.39
CA LEU A 161 8.07 16.27 1.48
C LEU A 161 7.63 17.65 1.98
N TYR A 162 6.41 17.75 2.51
CA TYR A 162 5.91 19.01 3.07
C TYR A 162 6.69 19.43 4.32
N GLY A 163 7.01 18.49 5.20
CA GLY A 163 7.84 18.78 6.37
C GLY A 163 9.24 19.27 6.00
N GLU A 164 9.87 18.65 5.00
CA GLU A 164 11.18 19.09 4.48
C GLU A 164 11.11 20.49 3.84
N GLU A 165 10.01 20.85 3.17
CA GLU A 165 9.83 22.18 2.60
C GLU A 165 9.59 23.25 3.67
N GLU A 166 8.77 22.96 4.68
CA GLU A 166 8.48 23.89 5.79
C GLU A 166 9.74 24.17 6.63
N GLU A 167 10.51 23.13 6.98
CA GLU A 167 11.76 23.27 7.71
C GLU A 167 12.78 24.10 6.92
N ARG A 168 12.88 23.89 5.61
CA ARG A 168 13.75 24.69 4.75
C ARG A 168 13.35 26.16 4.71
N SER A 169 12.07 26.46 4.54
CA SER A 169 11.57 27.84 4.56
C SER A 169 11.85 28.53 5.89
N PHE A 170 11.70 27.80 7.00
CA PHE A 170 12.04 28.32 8.33
C PHE A 170 13.55 28.60 8.49
N LEU A 171 14.42 27.71 7.99
CA LEU A 171 15.88 27.90 8.05
C LEU A 171 16.34 29.09 7.18
N GLU A 172 15.74 29.27 6.01
CA GLU A 172 16.00 30.40 5.12
C GLU A 172 15.59 31.74 5.76
N GLU A 173 14.44 31.80 6.42
CA GLU A 173 13.98 33.01 7.13
C GLU A 173 14.93 33.41 8.27
N ASN A 174 15.55 32.42 8.92
CA ASN A 174 16.49 32.65 10.03
C ASN A 174 17.96 32.81 9.57
N GLY A 175 18.23 32.88 8.25
CA GLY A 175 19.57 33.10 7.71
C GLY A 175 20.54 31.93 7.94
N GLN A 176 20.02 30.74 8.19
CA GLN A 176 20.82 29.51 8.35
C GLN A 176 20.83 28.73 7.04
N THR A 177 22.01 28.54 6.44
CA THR A 177 22.13 27.71 5.24
C THR A 177 21.90 26.23 5.59
N PRO A 178 20.95 25.53 4.94
CA PRO A 178 20.69 24.13 5.22
C PRO A 178 21.89 23.27 4.77
N ASN A 179 22.69 22.82 5.72
CA ASN A 179 23.80 21.90 5.47
C ASN A 179 23.27 20.47 5.31
N ALA A 180 23.00 20.04 4.06
CA ALA A 180 22.79 18.64 3.64
C ALA A 180 21.56 17.91 4.25
N PRO A 181 21.13 16.74 3.71
CA PRO A 181 19.72 16.34 3.72
C PRO A 181 19.28 15.93 5.12
N VAL A 182 18.26 16.64 5.62
CA VAL A 182 17.60 16.36 6.89
C VAL A 182 16.84 15.04 6.74
N ALA A 183 17.45 13.97 7.23
CA ALA A 183 16.78 12.70 7.39
C ALA A 183 15.70 12.86 8.47
N VAL A 184 14.45 13.01 8.02
CA VAL A 184 13.21 12.54 8.66
C VAL A 184 13.33 12.31 10.19
N TYR A 185 13.22 13.38 10.98
CA TYR A 185 12.80 13.26 12.37
C TYR A 185 11.26 13.20 12.41
N CYS A 186 10.71 12.08 11.97
CA CYS A 186 9.29 11.79 12.16
C CYS A 186 9.05 11.47 13.65
N ALA A 187 8.63 12.48 14.40
CA ALA A 187 7.71 12.40 15.54
C ALA A 187 7.84 11.18 16.49
N THR A 188 9.02 10.93 17.06
CA THR A 188 9.17 10.00 18.20
C THR A 188 9.99 10.52 19.38
N GLU A 189 10.65 11.68 19.29
CA GLU A 189 11.52 12.16 20.39
C GLU A 189 10.83 13.02 21.46
N ASN A 190 9.57 13.42 21.28
CA ASN A 190 8.88 14.29 22.25
C ASN A 190 8.16 13.55 23.41
N PHE A 191 8.37 12.23 23.58
CA PHE A 191 7.70 11.47 24.65
C PHE A 191 8.62 10.74 25.64
N LEU A 192 9.94 10.95 25.60
CA LEU A 192 10.84 10.41 26.62
C LEU A 192 11.57 11.54 27.34
N PRO A 193 11.35 11.76 28.65
CA PRO A 193 12.12 12.74 29.40
C PRO A 193 13.59 12.34 29.38
N LYS A 194 14.45 13.21 28.83
CA LYS A 194 15.90 13.05 28.82
C LYS A 194 16.42 12.85 30.25
N ARG A 195 16.67 11.60 30.66
CA ARG A 195 17.50 11.31 31.84
C ARG A 195 18.91 11.79 31.53
N LYS A 196 19.37 12.82 32.24
CA LYS A 196 20.78 13.21 32.30
C LYS A 196 21.58 12.00 32.82
N PHE A 197 22.35 11.35 31.95
CA PHE A 197 23.45 10.52 32.40
C PHE A 197 24.58 11.44 32.86
N VAL A 198 24.77 11.50 34.17
CA VAL A 198 25.92 12.13 34.82
C VAL A 198 27.15 11.31 34.44
N GLY A 199 28.14 11.95 33.82
CA GLY A 199 29.40 11.33 33.42
C GLY A 199 30.15 10.79 34.64
N VAL A 200 30.48 9.50 34.61
CA VAL A 200 31.41 8.88 35.55
C VAL A 200 32.82 9.30 35.14
N ASN A 201 33.46 10.06 36.01
CA ASN A 201 34.86 10.48 35.92
C ASN A 201 35.77 9.24 35.89
N LYS A 202 36.51 9.01 34.79
CA LYS A 202 37.56 7.99 34.75
C LYS A 202 38.81 8.56 35.43
N GLY A 203 38.96 8.26 36.72
CA GLY A 203 40.18 8.47 37.48
C GLY A 203 41.30 7.54 37.03
N ASN A 204 42.52 8.09 37.08
CA ASN A 204 43.79 7.50 36.68
C ASN A 204 44.11 6.18 37.38
N TYR A 205 44.65 5.22 36.63
CA TYR A 205 45.52 4.17 37.16
C TYR A 205 46.84 4.20 36.36
N SER A 206 47.85 4.82 36.96
CA SER A 206 49.26 4.52 36.72
C SER A 206 49.63 3.23 37.50
N LEU A 207 50.57 2.47 36.95
CA LEU A 207 51.15 1.21 37.45
C LEU A 207 51.26 1.09 38.97
#